data_AF-A0A8S3DWF1-F1
#
_entry.id   AF-A0A8S3DWF1-F1
#
_cell.length_a   1.000
_cell.length_b   1.000
_cell.length_c   1.000
_cell.angle_alpha   90.00
_cell.angle_beta   90.00
_cell.angle_gamma   90.00
#
_symmetry.space_group_name_H-M   'P 1'
#
loop_
_entity.id
_entity.type
_entity.pdbx_description
1 polymer ?
#
loop_
_entity_poly.entity_id
_entity_poly.type
_entity_poly.pdbx_seq_one_letter_code
_entity_poly.pdbx_strand_id
1 'polypeptide(L)'
;MANTRKRKVTPKKEHVLPKVTKKRSAAKKTSLSKKQSKPSVELPTTTEISEIEKPLCSLIRDASWLQNLQNIFNGDNFKRIEQFLNNLWSTGKIIYPPNDLIFEAFNITPFDKVKVVLLGQDPYHDDEQAHGLAFSVPKTVTVLPPSLKNIFKELANDIKSFRIPNHGCLEKWAQSGIL
;
A
#
# COMPACT_ATOMS: atom_id res chain seq x y z
N MET A 1 48.12 24.71 43.86
CA MET A 1 47.20 25.87 43.74
C MET A 1 45.88 25.36 43.20
N ALA A 2 44.84 25.45 44.01
CA ALA A 2 43.47 25.08 43.65
C ALA A 2 42.82 26.19 42.84
N ASN A 3 41.99 25.86 41.85
CA ASN A 3 40.75 26.63 41.68
C ASN A 3 39.62 25.78 41.10
N THR A 4 38.50 25.91 41.79
CA THR A 4 37.22 25.23 41.63
C THR A 4 36.26 26.16 40.88
N ARG A 5 35.14 25.60 40.36
CA ARG A 5 33.82 26.21 40.05
C ARG A 5 33.47 26.15 38.56
N LYS A 6 32.23 25.89 38.14
CA LYS A 6 30.96 25.50 38.78
C LYS A 6 30.04 25.06 37.63
N ARG A 7 29.32 23.95 37.81
CA ARG A 7 28.18 23.54 36.97
C ARG A 7 27.10 24.61 37.01
N LYS A 8 26.53 24.96 35.85
CA LYS A 8 25.21 25.60 35.74
C LYS A 8 24.26 24.64 35.02
N VAL A 9 23.37 24.07 35.80
CA VAL A 9 22.15 23.37 35.38
C VAL A 9 21.08 24.46 35.23
N THR A 10 20.38 24.51 34.11
CA THR A 10 19.19 25.34 33.91
C THR A 10 17.93 24.46 33.79
N PRO A 11 16.75 24.95 34.23
CA PRO A 11 15.66 24.07 34.65
C PRO A 11 14.62 23.79 33.55
N LYS A 12 13.94 22.64 33.74
CA LYS A 12 12.77 22.15 33.00
C LYS A 12 11.65 23.19 32.94
N LYS A 13 11.06 23.38 31.76
CA LYS A 13 9.75 24.05 31.60
C LYS A 13 8.64 22.98 31.74
N GLU A 14 7.82 23.15 32.77
CA GLU A 14 6.58 22.40 32.99
C GLU A 14 5.48 22.87 32.04
N HIS A 15 4.81 21.92 31.40
CA HIS A 15 3.59 22.13 30.61
C HIS A 15 2.38 22.17 31.56
N VAL A 16 1.66 23.30 31.56
CA VAL A 16 0.40 23.49 32.29
C VAL A 16 -0.77 23.13 31.36
N LEU A 17 -1.58 22.16 31.77
CA LEU A 17 -2.90 21.82 31.19
C LEU A 17 -4.00 22.56 31.97
N PRO A 18 -5.02 23.14 31.30
CA PRO A 18 -6.24 23.55 31.97
C PRO A 18 -7.29 22.44 31.99
N LYS A 19 -7.87 22.21 33.17
CA LYS A 19 -9.08 21.40 33.43
C LYS A 19 -10.33 22.21 33.10
N VAL A 20 -11.34 21.57 32.49
CA VAL A 20 -12.76 21.99 32.59
C VAL A 20 -13.62 20.76 32.87
N THR A 21 -14.48 20.89 33.87
CA THR A 21 -15.49 19.94 34.35
C THR A 21 -16.90 20.50 34.14
N LYS A 22 -17.89 19.64 33.86
CA LYS A 22 -19.35 19.71 34.19
C LYS A 22 -20.03 18.44 33.63
N LYS A 23 -20.43 17.43 34.41
CA LYS A 23 -21.59 17.22 35.33
C LYS A 23 -22.97 17.01 34.66
N ARG A 24 -23.54 15.82 35.00
CA ARG A 24 -24.97 15.38 35.10
C ARG A 24 -25.72 15.12 33.77
N SER A 25 -26.60 14.13 33.61
CA SER A 25 -27.60 13.56 34.54
C SER A 25 -28.10 12.17 34.08
N ALA A 26 -28.72 11.42 35.00
CA ALA A 26 -29.34 10.10 34.80
C ALA A 26 -30.89 10.16 34.79
N ALA A 27 -31.56 9.23 34.11
CA ALA A 27 -32.90 8.66 34.42
C ALA A 27 -33.11 7.42 33.51
N LYS A 28 -33.20 6.15 33.94
CA LYS A 28 -34.09 5.36 34.84
C LYS A 28 -35.44 4.93 34.22
N LYS A 29 -35.59 3.59 34.11
CA LYS A 29 -36.84 2.75 34.23
C LYS A 29 -37.87 2.86 33.07
N THR A 30 -38.65 1.86 32.65
CA THR A 30 -39.16 0.57 33.20
C THR A 30 -39.87 -0.20 32.06
N SER A 31 -39.67 -1.52 31.93
CA SER A 31 -40.64 -2.64 32.14
C SER A 31 -41.58 -3.12 31.00
N LEU A 32 -41.45 -4.43 30.71
CA LEU A 32 -42.46 -5.47 30.43
C LEU A 32 -43.61 -5.25 29.42
N SER A 33 -43.71 -6.11 28.40
CA SER A 33 -44.67 -7.24 28.34
C SER A 33 -44.72 -7.98 26.99
N LYS A 34 -45.03 -9.29 27.09
CA LYS A 34 -45.22 -10.33 26.05
C LYS A 34 -46.36 -10.02 25.07
N LYS A 35 -46.26 -10.47 23.80
CA LYS A 35 -47.06 -11.59 23.20
C LYS A 35 -46.81 -11.78 21.70
N GLN A 36 -47.06 -13.02 21.28
CA GLN A 36 -46.93 -13.61 19.94
C GLN A 36 -47.63 -12.86 18.81
N SER A 37 -47.08 -12.97 17.59
CA SER A 37 -47.77 -13.55 16.42
C SER A 37 -46.81 -13.65 15.22
N LYS A 38 -46.80 -14.81 14.56
CA LYS A 38 -46.26 -14.98 13.20
C LYS A 38 -47.13 -14.17 12.23
N PRO A 39 -46.54 -13.63 11.16
CA PRO A 39 -46.89 -14.16 9.86
C PRO A 39 -45.66 -14.43 8.99
N SER A 40 -45.78 -15.45 8.15
CA SER A 40 -44.89 -15.73 7.03
C SER A 40 -44.80 -14.50 6.12
N VAL A 41 -43.59 -13.99 5.90
CA VAL A 41 -43.28 -13.04 4.83
C VAL A 41 -42.12 -13.63 4.06
N GLU A 42 -42.31 -13.64 2.74
CA GLU A 42 -41.50 -14.28 1.73
C GLU A 42 -40.02 -13.90 1.81
N LEU A 43 -39.19 -14.89 1.45
CA LEU A 43 -37.74 -14.73 1.32
C LEU A 43 -37.47 -13.60 0.30
N PRO A 44 -36.76 -12.52 0.68
CA PRO A 44 -36.36 -11.53 -0.31
C PRO A 44 -35.40 -12.19 -1.29
N THR A 45 -35.86 -12.32 -2.54
CA THR A 45 -35.01 -12.52 -3.71
C THR A 45 -34.16 -11.28 -3.86
N THR A 46 -33.03 -11.24 -3.16
CA THR A 46 -31.96 -10.28 -3.41
C THR A 46 -30.75 -11.08 -3.83
N THR A 47 -30.63 -11.33 -5.13
CA THR A 47 -29.37 -11.69 -5.74
C THR A 47 -29.24 -10.91 -7.04
N GLU A 48 -29.15 -9.59 -6.92
CA GLU A 48 -28.33 -8.83 -7.84
C GLU A 48 -26.88 -9.00 -7.41
N ILE A 49 -26.26 -10.08 -7.87
CA ILE A 49 -24.81 -10.20 -7.95
C ILE A 49 -24.49 -10.01 -9.44
N SER A 50 -23.77 -8.94 -9.78
CA SER A 50 -22.69 -8.95 -10.78
C SER A 50 -22.29 -7.53 -11.23
N GLU A 51 -21.76 -6.72 -10.31
CA GLU A 51 -20.53 -6.03 -10.71
C GLU A 51 -19.47 -7.13 -10.80
N ILE A 52 -19.18 -7.56 -12.02
CA ILE A 52 -18.18 -8.59 -12.29
C ILE A 52 -16.87 -8.08 -11.70
N GLU A 53 -16.45 -8.66 -10.57
CA GLU A 53 -15.12 -8.43 -10.00
C GLU A 53 -14.11 -8.68 -11.12
N LYS A 54 -13.47 -7.60 -11.57
CA LYS A 54 -12.57 -7.62 -12.71
C LYS A 54 -11.41 -8.58 -12.41
N PRO A 55 -11.17 -9.62 -13.23
CA PRO A 55 -10.16 -10.62 -12.92
C PRO A 55 -8.78 -9.99 -12.90
N LEU A 56 -7.92 -10.45 -11.99
CA LEU A 56 -6.61 -9.89 -11.72
C LEU A 56 -5.72 -9.89 -12.96
N CYS A 57 -5.84 -10.90 -13.82
CA CYS A 57 -5.10 -10.97 -15.08
C CYS A 57 -5.43 -9.83 -16.05
N SER A 58 -6.65 -9.25 -15.99
CA SER A 58 -7.07 -8.15 -16.87
C SER A 58 -6.42 -6.80 -16.53
N LEU A 59 -5.62 -6.75 -15.46
CA LEU A 59 -4.79 -5.60 -15.09
C LEU A 59 -3.47 -5.58 -15.85
N ILE A 60 -3.11 -6.69 -16.53
CA ILE A 60 -2.00 -6.70 -17.49
C ILE A 60 -2.51 -6.18 -18.83
N ARG A 61 -1.90 -5.09 -19.30
CA ARG A 61 -2.22 -4.39 -20.54
C ARG A 61 -1.34 -4.85 -21.70
N ASP A 62 -0.16 -5.37 -21.41
CA ASP A 62 0.76 -5.87 -22.42
C ASP A 62 0.37 -7.28 -22.88
N ALA A 63 0.11 -7.42 -24.19
CA ALA A 63 -0.34 -8.68 -24.78
C ALA A 63 0.72 -9.78 -24.73
N SER A 64 2.02 -9.42 -24.80
CA SER A 64 3.10 -10.40 -24.78
C SER A 64 3.20 -11.07 -23.40
N TRP A 65 3.02 -10.30 -22.32
CA TRP A 65 2.94 -10.86 -20.98
C TRP A 65 1.69 -11.72 -20.77
N LEU A 66 0.52 -11.28 -21.23
CA LEU A 66 -0.71 -12.08 -21.14
C LEU A 66 -0.55 -13.45 -21.80
N GLN A 67 0.06 -13.50 -22.98
CA GLN A 67 0.32 -14.75 -23.69
C GLN A 67 1.29 -15.67 -22.92
N ASN A 68 2.40 -15.12 -22.43
CA ASN A 68 3.42 -15.90 -21.72
C ASN A 68 2.97 -16.38 -20.33
N LEU A 69 2.07 -15.64 -19.68
CA LEU A 69 1.57 -15.94 -18.33
C LEU A 69 0.21 -16.64 -18.32
N GLN A 70 -0.40 -16.92 -19.48
CA GLN A 70 -1.74 -17.50 -19.58
C GLN A 70 -1.90 -18.79 -18.74
N ASN A 71 -0.91 -19.68 -18.79
CA ASN A 71 -0.93 -20.92 -18.02
C ASN A 71 -0.89 -20.68 -16.51
N ILE A 72 -0.20 -19.62 -16.06
CA ILE A 72 -0.13 -19.23 -14.65
C ILE A 72 -1.50 -18.72 -14.20
N PHE A 73 -2.15 -17.85 -14.98
CA PHE A 73 -3.47 -17.30 -14.64
C PHE A 73 -4.56 -18.37 -14.59
N ASN A 74 -4.45 -19.41 -15.41
CA ASN A 74 -5.40 -20.52 -15.42
C ASN A 74 -5.16 -21.53 -14.28
N GLY A 75 -3.99 -21.49 -13.63
CA GLY A 75 -3.62 -22.40 -12.56
C GLY A 75 -4.36 -22.17 -11.25
N ASP A 76 -4.59 -23.25 -10.51
CA ASP A 76 -5.35 -23.21 -9.24
C ASP A 76 -4.70 -22.31 -8.18
N ASN A 77 -3.37 -22.22 -8.18
CA ASN A 77 -2.64 -21.35 -7.25
C ASN A 77 -2.97 -19.87 -7.48
N PHE A 78 -3.04 -19.43 -8.74
CA PHE A 78 -3.35 -18.03 -9.04
C PHE A 78 -4.79 -17.69 -8.69
N LYS A 79 -5.74 -18.58 -9.00
CA LYS A 79 -7.15 -18.43 -8.60
C LYS A 79 -7.32 -18.30 -7.08
N ARG A 80 -6.53 -19.05 -6.30
CA ARG A 80 -6.52 -18.91 -4.83
C ARG A 80 -5.99 -17.56 -4.37
N ILE A 81 -4.96 -17.02 -5.04
CA ILE A 81 -4.43 -15.66 -4.75
C ILE A 81 -5.50 -14.61 -5.06
N GLU A 82 -6.15 -14.70 -6.22
CA GLU A 82 -7.23 -13.79 -6.62
C GLU A 82 -8.39 -13.82 -5.60
N GLN A 83 -8.86 -15.00 -5.22
CA GLN A 83 -9.89 -15.15 -4.19
C GLN A 83 -9.44 -14.55 -2.84
N PHE A 84 -8.19 -14.76 -2.45
CA PHE A 84 -7.65 -14.19 -1.22
C PHE A 84 -7.66 -12.65 -1.25
N LEU A 85 -7.22 -12.05 -2.35
CA LEU A 85 -7.21 -10.59 -2.52
C LEU A 85 -8.62 -10.00 -2.56
N ASN A 86 -9.55 -10.63 -3.30
CA ASN A 86 -10.96 -10.19 -3.35
C ASN A 86 -11.60 -10.20 -1.96
N ASN A 87 -11.31 -11.24 -1.17
CA ASN A 87 -11.76 -11.29 0.22
C ASN A 87 -11.14 -10.17 1.07
N LEU A 88 -9.86 -9.84 0.89
CA LEU A 88 -9.25 -8.74 1.64
C LEU A 88 -9.86 -7.38 1.25
N TRP A 89 -10.08 -7.14 -0.04
CA TRP A 89 -10.73 -5.91 -0.52
C TRP A 89 -12.16 -5.77 0.01
N SER A 90 -12.94 -6.86 0.06
CA SER A 90 -14.31 -6.82 0.60
C SER A 90 -14.37 -6.52 2.10
N THR A 91 -13.28 -6.79 2.85
CA THR A 91 -13.17 -6.38 4.27
C THR A 91 -12.86 -4.90 4.48
N GLY A 92 -12.60 -4.13 3.41
CA GLY A 92 -12.24 -2.71 3.50
C GLY A 92 -10.81 -2.46 3.96
N LYS A 93 -9.93 -3.47 3.91
CA LYS A 93 -8.49 -3.28 4.18
C LYS A 93 -7.84 -2.45 3.08
N ILE A 94 -6.95 -1.55 3.48
CA ILE A 94 -6.10 -0.82 2.55
C ILE A 94 -4.99 -1.76 2.08
N ILE A 95 -4.91 -1.96 0.76
CA ILE A 95 -3.92 -2.83 0.10
C ILE A 95 -3.10 -1.97 -0.86
N TYR A 96 -1.79 -2.17 -0.85
CA TYR A 96 -0.84 -1.48 -1.72
C TYR A 96 -0.15 -2.45 -2.68
N PRO A 97 0.20 -2.02 -3.90
CA PRO A 97 -0.18 -0.73 -4.52
C PRO A 97 -1.69 -0.69 -4.87
N PRO A 98 -2.23 0.46 -5.33
CA PRO A 98 -3.56 0.51 -5.93
C PRO A 98 -3.74 -0.57 -7.00
N ASN A 99 -4.94 -1.14 -7.10
CA ASN A 99 -5.19 -2.34 -7.92
C ASN A 99 -4.65 -2.22 -9.35
N ASP A 100 -4.93 -1.12 -10.04
CA ASP A 100 -4.50 -0.90 -11.43
C ASP A 100 -2.97 -0.84 -11.61
N LEU A 101 -2.21 -0.71 -10.52
CA LEU A 101 -0.75 -0.63 -10.52
C LEU A 101 -0.08 -1.94 -10.06
N ILE A 102 -0.83 -2.99 -9.71
CA ILE A 102 -0.27 -4.27 -9.23
C ILE A 102 0.72 -4.87 -10.25
N PHE A 103 0.41 -4.78 -11.54
CA PHE A 103 1.24 -5.32 -12.62
C PHE A 103 1.96 -4.24 -13.44
N GLU A 104 2.19 -3.06 -12.85
CA GLU A 104 2.75 -1.94 -13.63
C GLU A 104 4.15 -2.23 -14.18
N ALA A 105 4.98 -2.99 -13.48
CA ALA A 105 6.27 -3.46 -13.99
C ALA A 105 6.15 -4.21 -15.32
N PHE A 106 5.16 -5.11 -15.46
CA PHE A 106 4.91 -5.85 -16.69
C PHE A 106 4.31 -4.96 -17.78
N ASN A 107 3.48 -3.99 -17.40
CA ASN A 107 2.84 -3.07 -18.33
C ASN A 107 3.82 -2.06 -18.95
N ILE A 108 4.85 -1.65 -18.21
CA ILE A 108 5.86 -0.70 -18.69
C ILE A 108 6.98 -1.43 -19.47
N THR A 109 7.28 -2.67 -19.10
CA THR A 109 8.40 -3.43 -19.66
C THR A 109 7.88 -4.65 -20.45
N PRO A 110 7.62 -4.55 -21.76
CA PRO A 110 7.16 -5.67 -22.58
C PRO A 110 8.11 -6.88 -22.49
N PHE A 111 7.57 -8.09 -22.63
CA PHE A 111 8.30 -9.34 -22.40
C PHE A 111 9.59 -9.44 -23.24
N ASP A 112 9.53 -9.03 -24.50
CA ASP A 112 10.66 -9.07 -25.44
C ASP A 112 11.68 -7.94 -25.23
N LYS A 113 11.36 -6.94 -24.40
CA LYS A 113 12.24 -5.82 -24.07
C LYS A 113 12.97 -5.99 -22.74
N VAL A 114 12.65 -7.03 -21.97
CA VAL A 114 13.33 -7.32 -20.70
C VAL A 114 14.81 -7.62 -20.97
N LYS A 115 15.68 -6.91 -20.27
CA LYS A 115 17.15 -7.06 -20.31
C LYS A 115 17.71 -7.41 -18.93
N VAL A 116 17.11 -6.86 -17.88
CA VAL A 116 17.53 -7.04 -16.49
C VAL A 116 16.28 -7.24 -15.65
N VAL A 117 16.36 -8.10 -14.64
CA VAL A 117 15.30 -8.31 -13.65
C VAL A 117 15.81 -7.88 -12.27
N LEU A 118 15.12 -6.93 -11.65
CA LEU A 118 15.41 -6.40 -10.32
C LEU A 118 14.32 -6.82 -9.34
N LEU A 119 14.64 -7.77 -8.46
CA LEU A 119 13.68 -8.29 -7.50
C LEU A 119 13.70 -7.51 -6.19
N GLY A 120 12.55 -6.98 -5.80
CA GLY A 120 12.28 -6.49 -4.44
C GLY A 120 11.65 -7.57 -3.55
N GLN A 121 11.57 -7.31 -2.25
CA GLN A 121 10.89 -8.21 -1.31
C GLN A 121 9.37 -7.98 -1.33
N ASP A 122 8.94 -6.80 -0.87
CA ASP A 122 7.54 -6.40 -0.79
C ASP A 122 7.40 -4.94 -1.25
N PRO A 123 6.20 -4.51 -1.68
CA PRO A 123 5.93 -3.10 -1.98
C PRO A 123 6.14 -2.21 -0.74
N TYR A 124 6.41 -0.92 -0.98
CA TYR A 124 6.36 0.07 0.11
C TYR A 124 4.96 0.12 0.74
N HIS A 125 4.91 0.25 2.08
CA HIS A 125 3.66 0.16 2.85
C HIS A 125 3.07 1.52 3.24
N ASP A 126 3.81 2.61 3.04
CA ASP A 126 3.33 3.96 3.33
C ASP A 126 2.45 4.46 2.19
N ASP A 127 1.47 5.28 2.56
CA ASP A 127 0.52 5.89 1.63
C ASP A 127 1.25 6.57 0.46
N GLU A 128 0.74 6.30 -0.75
CA GLU A 128 1.21 6.89 -2.02
C GLU A 128 2.67 6.57 -2.42
N GLN A 129 3.35 5.65 -1.74
CA GLN A 129 4.73 5.27 -2.11
C GLN A 129 4.78 4.14 -3.14
N ALA A 130 3.96 3.09 -2.97
CA ALA A 130 3.97 1.95 -3.89
C ALA A 130 3.15 2.23 -5.15
N HIS A 131 3.80 2.09 -6.30
CA HIS A 131 3.19 2.34 -7.61
C HIS A 131 3.50 1.24 -8.64
N GLY A 132 3.75 0.01 -8.16
CA GLY A 132 3.91 -1.17 -9.03
C GLY A 132 5.32 -1.43 -9.56
N LEU A 133 6.31 -0.62 -9.18
CA LEU A 133 7.72 -0.80 -9.52
C LEU A 133 8.57 -0.99 -8.25
N ALA A 134 9.42 -2.02 -8.23
CA ALA A 134 10.29 -2.30 -7.10
C ALA A 134 11.27 -1.13 -6.84
N PHE A 135 11.47 -0.80 -5.56
CA PHE A 135 12.33 0.30 -5.08
C PHE A 135 11.94 1.71 -5.56
N SER A 136 10.88 1.85 -6.34
CA SER A 136 10.49 3.12 -6.92
C SER A 136 9.36 3.78 -6.14
N VAL A 137 9.38 5.11 -6.10
CA VAL A 137 8.28 5.94 -5.58
C VAL A 137 7.87 7.00 -6.61
N PRO A 138 6.60 7.43 -6.65
CA PRO A 138 6.15 8.52 -7.52
C PRO A 138 6.97 9.80 -7.32
N LYS A 139 7.04 10.65 -8.35
CA LYS A 139 7.78 11.92 -8.29
C LYS A 139 7.23 12.91 -7.26
N THR A 140 5.98 12.74 -6.85
CA THR A 140 5.32 13.53 -5.79
C THR A 140 5.89 13.25 -4.41
N VAL A 141 6.52 12.08 -4.21
CA VAL A 141 7.14 11.69 -2.94
C VAL A 141 8.47 12.45 -2.77
N THR A 142 8.51 13.34 -1.79
CA THR A 142 9.67 14.20 -1.52
C THR A 142 10.74 13.49 -0.68
N VAL A 143 10.35 12.56 0.19
CA VAL A 143 11.26 11.80 1.05
C VAL A 143 11.53 10.44 0.44
N LEU A 144 12.74 10.24 -0.08
CA LEU A 144 13.13 8.95 -0.65
C LEU A 144 13.25 7.86 0.44
N PRO A 145 12.75 6.63 0.17
CA PRO A 145 12.94 5.49 1.06
C PRO A 145 14.42 5.16 1.30
N PRO A 146 14.79 4.61 2.49
CA PRO A 146 16.17 4.27 2.81
C PRO A 146 16.84 3.34 1.79
N SER A 147 16.13 2.32 1.31
CA SER A 147 16.65 1.38 0.32
C SER A 147 17.02 2.08 -0.99
N LEU A 148 16.16 2.96 -1.49
CA LEU A 148 16.43 3.71 -2.72
C LEU A 148 17.58 4.70 -2.56
N LYS A 149 17.68 5.36 -1.39
CA LYS A 149 18.83 6.22 -1.05
C LYS A 149 20.15 5.45 -1.13
N ASN A 150 20.16 4.20 -0.65
CA ASN A 150 21.36 3.36 -0.72
C ASN A 150 21.67 2.97 -2.16
N ILE A 151 20.68 2.56 -2.96
CA ILE A 151 20.86 2.28 -4.39
C ILE A 151 21.49 3.48 -5.12
N PHE A 152 20.97 4.69 -4.90
CA PHE A 152 21.51 5.90 -5.53
C PHE A 152 22.94 6.25 -5.07
N LYS A 153 23.28 5.99 -3.79
CA LYS A 153 24.65 6.17 -3.30
C LYS A 153 25.61 5.20 -3.98
N GLU A 154 25.25 3.92 -4.05
CA GLU A 154 26.09 2.91 -4.70
C GLU A 154 26.26 3.22 -6.20
N LEU A 155 25.19 3.61 -6.89
CA LEU A 155 25.29 4.02 -8.30
C LEU A 155 26.17 5.26 -8.51
N ALA A 156 26.12 6.23 -7.60
CA ALA A 156 26.98 7.41 -7.68
C ALA A 156 28.46 7.09 -7.41
N ASN A 157 28.73 6.08 -6.58
CA ASN A 157 30.08 5.60 -6.30
C ASN A 157 30.65 4.78 -7.47
N ASP A 158 29.83 3.92 -8.08
CA ASP A 158 30.26 3.00 -9.13
C ASP A 158 30.31 3.67 -10.52
N ILE A 159 29.30 4.50 -10.84
CA ILE A 159 29.16 5.13 -12.15
C ILE A 159 29.49 6.63 -12.04
N LYS A 160 30.72 7.01 -12.41
CA LYS A 160 31.22 8.40 -12.28
C LYS A 160 30.34 9.47 -12.92
N SER A 161 29.65 9.14 -14.01
CA SER A 161 28.74 10.05 -14.72
C SER A 161 27.33 10.10 -14.12
N PHE A 162 26.99 9.18 -13.23
CA PHE A 162 25.68 9.15 -12.59
C PHE A 162 25.50 10.36 -11.67
N ARG A 163 24.31 10.93 -11.69
CA ARG A 163 23.90 12.04 -10.84
C ARG A 163 22.60 11.63 -10.16
N ILE A 164 22.60 11.68 -8.84
CA ILE A 164 21.43 11.31 -8.04
C ILE A 164 20.29 12.26 -8.40
N PRO A 165 19.15 11.75 -8.91
CA PRO A 165 18.00 12.58 -9.23
C PRO A 165 17.33 13.12 -7.96
N ASN A 166 16.55 14.19 -8.11
CA ASN A 166 15.77 14.78 -7.02
C ASN A 166 14.42 14.07 -6.77
N HIS A 167 14.20 12.90 -7.37
CA HIS A 167 12.98 12.10 -7.24
C HIS A 167 13.31 10.59 -7.19
N GLY A 168 12.36 9.78 -6.73
CA GLY A 168 12.54 8.32 -6.63
C GLY A 168 11.85 7.48 -7.72
N CYS A 169 11.29 8.13 -8.73
CA CYS A 169 10.62 7.43 -9.83
C CYS A 169 11.64 6.76 -10.77
N LEU A 170 11.51 5.44 -10.93
CA LEU A 170 12.38 4.57 -11.73
C LEU A 170 11.70 4.11 -13.03
N GLU A 171 10.56 4.69 -13.43
CA GLU A 171 9.86 4.32 -14.68
C GLU A 171 10.76 4.35 -15.91
N LYS A 172 11.72 5.29 -15.97
CA LYS A 172 12.68 5.35 -17.08
C LYS A 172 13.55 4.11 -17.19
N TRP A 173 13.85 3.45 -16.06
CA TRP A 173 14.58 2.19 -16.04
C TRP A 173 13.72 1.06 -16.58
N ALA A 174 12.47 1.00 -16.14
CA ALA A 174 11.48 0.04 -16.66
C ALA A 174 11.30 0.16 -18.18
N GLN A 175 11.08 1.37 -18.68
CA GLN A 175 11.01 1.67 -20.12
C GLN A 175 12.27 1.26 -20.90
N SER A 176 13.42 1.16 -20.23
CA SER A 176 14.69 0.76 -20.84
C SER A 176 14.92 -0.76 -20.86
N GLY A 177 14.01 -1.55 -20.29
CA GLY A 177 14.10 -3.01 -20.21
C GLY A 177 14.48 -3.56 -18.82
N ILE A 178 14.35 -2.77 -17.75
CA ILE A 178 14.61 -3.24 -16.39
C ILE A 178 13.27 -3.62 -15.74
N LEU A 179 13.00 -4.92 -15.63
CA LEU A 179 11.80 -5.44 -14.99
C LEU A 179 11.94 -5.44 -13.47
#